data_AF-A0A6J3QHR1-F1
#
_entry.id   AF-A0A6J3QHR1-F1
#
_cell.length_a   1.000
_cell.length_b   1.000
_cell.length_c   1.000
_cell.angle_alpha   90.00
_cell.angle_beta   90.00
_cell.angle_gamma   90.00
#
_symmetry.space_group_name_H-M   'P 1'
#
loop_
_entity.id
_entity.type
_entity.pdbx_description
1 polymer ?
#
loop_
_entity_poly.entity_id
_entity_poly.type
_entity_poly.pdbx_seq_one_letter_code
_entity_poly.pdbx_strand_id
1 'polypeptide(L)'
;MADSELQLVARRIRSFPDFPVPGVLFRDISPVLKDPDSFRASISLLANHLKKAHGGRIDYIAGLDSRGFLFGPSLAQELGLGCVLIRKRGKLPGPTVCASYALEYGKAELEIQTDALEPGQKVVVVDDLLATGVRVTPAPAPHQLGEKRIGRWGRAAAWGACGGFWKPRGLELQAH
;
A
#
# COMPACT_ATOMS: atom_id res chain seq x y z
N MET A 1 -13.73 21.92 -2.32
CA MET A 1 -13.49 21.24 -1.03
C MET A 1 -12.35 20.23 -1.15
N ALA A 2 -12.38 19.27 -2.08
CA ALA A 2 -11.26 18.33 -2.27
C ALA A 2 -9.92 19.04 -2.57
N ASP A 3 -9.94 20.13 -3.34
CA ASP A 3 -8.71 20.88 -3.66
C ASP A 3 -8.05 21.55 -2.44
N SER A 4 -8.82 22.01 -1.46
CA SER A 4 -8.25 22.59 -0.23
C SER A 4 -7.65 21.51 0.66
N GLU A 5 -8.29 20.34 0.77
CA GLU A 5 -7.76 19.20 1.53
C GLU A 5 -6.48 18.65 0.89
N LEU A 6 -6.45 18.55 -0.44
CA LEU A 6 -5.26 18.10 -1.16
C LEU A 6 -4.08 19.04 -0.93
N GLN A 7 -4.33 20.35 -0.87
CA GLN A 7 -3.30 21.34 -0.56
C GLN A 7 -2.76 21.21 0.88
N LEU A 8 -3.60 20.87 1.86
CA LEU A 8 -3.15 20.61 3.24
C LEU A 8 -2.15 19.46 3.29
N VAL A 9 -2.37 18.40 2.52
CA VAL A 9 -1.46 17.26 2.44
C VAL A 9 -0.20 17.62 1.65
N ALA A 10 -0.36 18.16 0.44
CA ALA A 10 0.75 18.40 -0.49
C ALA A 10 1.81 19.35 0.08
N ARG A 11 1.39 20.41 0.79
CA ARG A 11 2.30 21.39 1.40
C ARG A 11 3.10 20.85 2.59
N ARG A 12 2.77 19.65 3.09
CA ARG A 12 3.45 18.99 4.21
C ARG A 12 4.34 17.83 3.77
N ILE A 13 4.44 17.55 2.47
CA ILE A 13 5.42 16.60 1.96
C ILE A 13 6.75 17.32 1.77
N ARG A 14 7.75 16.94 2.55
CA ARG A 14 9.11 17.46 2.42
C ARG A 14 9.90 16.58 1.47
N SER A 15 10.83 17.18 0.72
CA SER A 15 11.63 16.44 -0.26
C SER A 15 13.11 16.49 0.13
N PHE A 16 13.77 15.35 0.07
CA PHE A 16 15.20 15.21 0.32
C PHE A 16 15.85 14.59 -0.92
N PRO A 17 16.67 15.33 -1.68
CA PRO A 17 17.43 14.75 -2.79
C PRO A 17 18.51 13.80 -2.26
N ASP A 18 18.94 12.88 -3.11
CA ASP A 18 20.05 11.96 -2.89
C ASP A 18 19.92 11.07 -1.63
N PHE A 19 18.69 10.67 -1.32
CA PHE A 19 18.40 9.77 -0.20
C PHE A 19 17.47 8.62 -0.63
N PRO A 20 17.74 7.36 -0.23
CA PRO A 20 18.89 6.91 0.57
C PRO A 20 20.19 6.79 -0.23
N VAL A 21 20.13 6.94 -1.56
CA VAL A 21 21.27 6.88 -2.47
C VAL A 21 21.22 8.07 -3.46
N PRO A 22 22.35 8.45 -4.06
CA PRO A 22 22.40 9.51 -5.05
C PRO A 22 21.42 9.29 -6.21
N GLY A 23 20.76 10.35 -6.66
CA GLY A 23 19.76 10.32 -7.74
C GLY A 23 18.33 9.98 -7.29
N VAL A 24 18.10 9.60 -6.02
CA VAL A 24 16.76 9.33 -5.50
C VAL A 24 16.20 10.54 -4.75
N LEU A 25 15.00 10.99 -5.13
CA LEU A 25 14.27 12.03 -4.41
C LEU A 25 13.33 11.40 -3.38
N PHE A 26 13.74 11.43 -2.11
CA PHE A 26 12.92 10.93 -1.01
C PHE A 26 11.81 11.91 -0.66
N ARG A 27 10.58 11.40 -0.50
CA ARG A 27 9.42 12.16 -0.06
C ARG A 27 9.12 11.83 1.39
N ASP A 28 9.43 12.77 2.28
CA ASP A 28 9.19 12.63 3.71
C ASP A 28 7.77 13.10 4.07
N ILE A 29 6.98 12.14 4.56
CA ILE A 29 5.60 12.33 5.03
C ILE A 29 5.51 12.70 6.52
N SER A 30 6.63 12.73 7.25
CA SER A 30 6.62 13.03 8.69
C SER A 30 5.86 14.33 9.03
N PRO A 31 5.94 15.42 8.25
CA PRO A 31 5.17 16.61 8.55
C PRO A 31 3.66 16.46 8.31
N VAL A 32 3.24 15.55 7.41
CA VAL A 32 1.81 15.20 7.24
C VAL A 32 1.30 14.52 8.50
N LEU A 33 2.07 13.59 9.06
CA LEU A 33 1.71 12.85 10.29
C LEU A 33 1.71 13.76 11.54
N LYS A 34 2.60 14.75 11.57
CA LYS A 34 2.73 15.69 12.69
C LYS A 34 1.59 16.73 12.72
N ASP A 35 1.03 17.08 11.57
CA ASP A 35 -0.06 18.07 11.44
C ASP A 35 -1.42 17.34 11.42
N PRO A 36 -2.24 17.45 12.48
CA PRO A 36 -3.48 16.68 12.61
C PRO A 36 -4.49 16.96 11.48
N ASP A 37 -4.48 18.17 10.93
CA ASP A 37 -5.41 18.55 9.84
C ASP A 37 -4.96 17.93 8.52
N SER A 38 -3.65 17.93 8.24
CA SER A 38 -3.09 17.28 7.06
C SER A 38 -3.25 15.76 7.12
N PHE A 39 -3.03 15.14 8.29
CA PHE A 39 -3.24 13.70 8.44
C PHE A 39 -4.71 13.34 8.23
N ARG A 40 -5.63 14.05 8.87
CA ARG A 40 -7.08 13.84 8.68
C ARG A 40 -7.49 14.01 7.22
N ALA A 41 -7.05 15.09 6.57
CA ALA A 41 -7.31 15.33 5.15
C ALA A 41 -6.79 14.16 4.29
N SER A 42 -5.60 13.62 4.59
CA SER A 42 -5.06 12.49 3.84
C SER A 42 -5.95 11.24 3.93
N ILE A 43 -6.47 10.94 5.12
CA ILE A 43 -7.36 9.79 5.35
C ILE A 43 -8.71 10.02 4.68
N SER A 44 -9.32 11.20 4.83
CA SER A 44 -10.61 11.54 4.22
C SER A 44 -10.53 11.51 2.68
N LEU A 45 -9.44 12.00 2.08
CA LEU A 45 -9.23 11.94 0.63
C LEU A 45 -9.13 10.48 0.13
N LEU A 46 -8.33 9.65 0.80
CA LEU A 46 -8.21 8.23 0.47
C LEU A 46 -9.54 7.49 0.62
N ALA A 47 -10.26 7.70 1.72
CA ALA A 47 -11.56 7.08 1.96
C ALA A 47 -12.59 7.49 0.90
N ASN A 48 -12.63 8.77 0.55
CA ASN A 48 -13.53 9.28 -0.49
C ASN A 48 -13.19 8.73 -1.87
N HIS A 49 -11.90 8.59 -2.19
CA HIS A 49 -11.45 7.94 -3.42
C HIS A 49 -11.94 6.49 -3.48
N LEU A 50 -11.73 5.73 -2.41
CA LEU A 50 -12.12 4.32 -2.32
C LEU A 50 -13.64 4.13 -2.40
N LYS A 51 -14.42 4.96 -1.70
CA LYS A 51 -15.89 4.95 -1.77
C LYS A 51 -16.37 5.18 -3.22
N LYS A 52 -15.79 6.15 -3.93
CA LYS A 52 -16.14 6.47 -5.32
C LYS A 52 -15.73 5.37 -6.30
N ALA A 53 -14.51 4.83 -6.16
CA ALA A 53 -13.97 3.83 -7.06
C ALA A 53 -14.68 2.47 -6.92
N HIS A 54 -15.05 2.09 -5.69
CA HIS A 54 -15.42 0.71 -5.39
C HIS A 54 -16.84 0.53 -4.85
N GLY A 55 -17.56 1.62 -4.60
CA GLY A 55 -18.96 1.59 -4.21
C GLY A 55 -19.24 0.79 -2.94
N GLY A 56 -18.30 0.81 -1.98
CA GLY A 56 -18.44 0.10 -0.69
C GLY A 56 -18.18 -1.41 -0.74
N ARG A 57 -17.56 -1.92 -1.80
CA ARG A 57 -17.26 -3.37 -1.97
C ARG A 57 -15.89 -3.76 -1.42
N ILE A 58 -15.44 -3.18 -0.31
CA ILE A 58 -14.14 -3.47 0.30
C ILE A 58 -14.43 -4.11 1.66
N ASP A 59 -13.79 -5.25 1.94
CA ASP A 59 -13.96 -5.97 3.19
C ASP A 59 -12.87 -5.59 4.21
N TYR A 60 -11.63 -5.40 3.74
CA TYR A 60 -10.48 -5.06 4.59
C TYR A 60 -9.53 -4.06 3.95
N ILE A 61 -8.85 -3.30 4.79
CA ILE A 61 -7.62 -2.59 4.44
C ILE A 61 -6.42 -3.43 4.89
N ALA A 62 -5.40 -3.56 4.04
CA ALA A 62 -4.13 -4.19 4.41
C ALA A 62 -3.03 -3.14 4.46
N GLY A 63 -2.49 -2.89 5.66
CA GLY A 63 -1.32 -2.04 5.84
C GLY A 63 -0.04 -2.80 5.47
N LEU A 64 0.86 -2.15 4.73
CA LEU A 64 2.18 -2.71 4.43
C LEU A 64 3.25 -2.20 5.42
N ASP A 65 4.09 -3.11 5.91
CA ASP A 65 5.13 -2.77 6.89
C ASP A 65 6.24 -1.89 6.27
N SER A 66 6.56 -0.73 6.82
CA SER A 66 6.07 -0.16 8.10
C SER A 66 5.13 1.02 7.92
N ARG A 67 5.33 1.82 6.87
CA ARG A 67 4.68 3.13 6.73
C ARG A 67 3.21 3.03 6.34
N GLY A 68 2.81 1.95 5.66
CA GLY A 68 1.41 1.60 5.47
C GLY A 68 0.65 1.41 6.78
N PHE A 69 1.30 1.06 7.89
CA PHE A 69 0.65 1.00 9.21
C PHE A 69 0.31 2.37 9.80
N LEU A 70 0.88 3.45 9.27
CA LEU A 70 0.55 4.81 9.71
C LEU A 70 -0.79 5.27 9.13
N PHE A 71 -1.22 4.69 8.01
CA PHE A 71 -2.46 5.06 7.32
C PHE A 71 -3.53 3.97 7.38
N GLY A 72 -3.14 2.69 7.34
CA GLY A 72 -4.05 1.55 7.24
C GLY A 72 -5.12 1.50 8.32
N PRO A 73 -4.77 1.51 9.61
CA PRO A 73 -5.75 1.49 10.69
C PRO A 73 -6.71 2.69 10.65
N SER A 74 -6.20 3.91 10.42
CA SER A 74 -7.01 5.13 10.34
C SER A 74 -7.96 5.12 9.14
N LEU A 75 -7.49 4.62 7.99
CA LEU A 75 -8.30 4.47 6.79
C LEU A 75 -9.38 3.38 6.95
N ALA A 76 -9.03 2.26 7.56
CA ALA A 76 -9.98 1.20 7.88
C ALA A 76 -11.08 1.73 8.80
N GLN A 77 -10.70 2.50 9.83
CA GLN A 77 -11.64 3.12 10.76
C GLN A 77 -12.59 4.09 10.04
N GLU A 78 -12.07 4.97 9.18
CA GLU A 78 -12.87 5.93 8.39
C GLU A 78 -13.87 5.24 7.44
N LEU A 79 -13.54 4.02 6.99
CA LEU A 79 -14.40 3.19 6.13
C LEU A 79 -15.31 2.23 6.90
N GLY A 80 -15.13 2.09 8.23
CA GLY A 80 -15.85 1.11 9.05
C GLY A 80 -15.45 -0.34 8.76
N LEU A 81 -14.19 -0.58 8.41
CA LEU A 81 -13.64 -1.88 8.02
C LEU A 81 -12.57 -2.38 9.00
N GLY A 82 -12.22 -3.67 8.89
CA GLY A 82 -11.05 -4.23 9.56
C GLY A 82 -9.74 -3.86 8.86
N CYS A 83 -8.63 -3.94 9.60
CA CYS A 83 -7.27 -3.77 9.07
C CYS A 83 -6.45 -5.05 9.28
N VAL A 84 -5.83 -5.56 8.21
CA VAL A 84 -4.92 -6.71 8.25
C VAL A 84 -3.47 -6.25 8.03
N LEU A 85 -2.51 -7.04 8.52
CA LEU A 85 -1.10 -6.68 8.49
C LEU A 85 -0.34 -7.50 7.46
N ILE A 86 0.37 -6.82 6.56
CA ILE A 86 1.38 -7.43 5.70
C ILE A 86 2.74 -7.00 6.23
N ARG A 87 3.56 -7.95 6.69
CA ARG A 87 4.81 -7.66 7.39
C ARG A 87 6.02 -8.16 6.64
N LYS A 88 7.19 -7.59 6.95
CA LYS A 88 8.46 -8.22 6.55
C LYS A 88 8.59 -9.61 7.18
N ARG A 89 9.26 -10.51 6.47
CA ARG A 89 9.47 -11.89 6.90
C ARG A 89 9.96 -12.02 8.35
N GLY A 90 9.35 -12.95 9.09
CA GLY A 90 9.73 -13.28 10.47
C GLY A 90 9.20 -12.31 11.53
N LYS A 91 8.28 -11.40 11.18
CA LYS A 91 7.64 -10.46 12.13
C LYS A 91 6.22 -10.85 12.53
N LEU A 92 5.64 -11.87 11.90
CA LEU A 92 4.32 -12.40 12.24
C LEU A 92 4.47 -13.76 12.95
N PRO A 93 3.74 -13.99 14.05
CA PRO A 93 3.71 -15.30 14.69
C PRO A 93 2.75 -16.25 13.94
N GLY A 94 2.91 -17.54 14.19
CA GLY A 94 2.03 -18.57 13.63
C GLY A 94 2.25 -18.84 12.14
N PRO A 95 1.34 -19.57 11.48
CA PRO A 95 1.47 -19.92 10.08
C PRO A 95 1.31 -18.69 9.18
N THR A 96 2.26 -18.50 8.26
CA THR A 96 2.26 -17.38 7.32
C THR A 96 2.40 -17.88 5.88
N VAL A 97 1.92 -17.06 4.95
CA VAL A 97 2.26 -17.18 3.53
C VAL A 97 3.16 -16.02 3.13
N CYS A 98 4.12 -16.27 2.23
CA CYS A 98 5.18 -15.33 1.89
C CYS A 98 5.16 -14.98 0.39
N ALA A 99 5.51 -13.73 0.06
CA ALA A 99 5.76 -13.30 -1.31
C ALA A 99 7.10 -12.59 -1.38
N SER A 100 7.90 -13.05 -2.33
CA SER A 100 9.19 -12.47 -2.66
C SER A 100 9.08 -11.46 -3.79
N TYR A 101 9.79 -10.35 -3.69
CA TYR A 101 10.02 -9.45 -4.81
C TYR A 101 11.47 -8.98 -4.87
N ALA A 102 11.94 -8.73 -6.09
CA ALA A 102 13.27 -8.19 -6.33
C ALA A 102 13.28 -6.68 -6.08
N LEU A 103 14.32 -6.22 -5.41
CA LEU A 103 14.72 -4.84 -5.30
C LEU A 103 15.94 -4.62 -6.20
N GLU A 104 16.23 -3.37 -6.59
CA GLU A 104 17.43 -3.02 -7.38
C GLU A 104 18.72 -3.57 -6.76
N TYR A 105 18.77 -3.71 -5.43
CA TYR A 105 19.93 -4.20 -4.69
C TYR A 105 19.56 -5.28 -3.66
N GLY A 106 18.61 -6.17 -3.97
CA GLY A 106 18.33 -7.31 -3.10
C GLY A 106 17.01 -8.02 -3.35
N LYS A 107 16.62 -8.85 -2.38
CA LYS A 107 15.34 -9.55 -2.35
C LYS A 107 14.62 -9.17 -1.06
N ALA A 108 13.39 -8.72 -1.17
CA ALA A 108 12.53 -8.49 -0.01
C ALA A 108 11.41 -9.52 0.01
N GLU A 109 11.03 -9.92 1.21
CA GLU A 109 9.98 -10.90 1.45
C GLU A 109 8.97 -10.30 2.42
N LEU A 110 7.71 -10.29 2.00
CA LEU A 110 6.56 -9.93 2.82
C LEU A 110 5.79 -11.19 3.18
N GLU A 111 5.08 -11.13 4.29
CA GLU A 111 4.29 -12.22 4.87
C GLU A 111 2.95 -11.69 5.38
N ILE A 112 1.94 -12.57 5.32
CA ILE A 112 0.64 -12.38 5.96
C ILE A 112 0.25 -13.70 6.64
N GLN A 113 -0.44 -13.64 7.77
CA GLN A 113 -0.91 -14.85 8.45
C GLN A 113 -1.95 -15.57 7.59
N THR A 114 -1.93 -16.91 7.61
CA THR A 114 -2.77 -17.74 6.72
C THR A 114 -4.27 -17.60 6.99
N ASP A 115 -4.63 -17.17 8.20
CA ASP A 115 -6.00 -16.95 8.68
C ASP A 115 -6.43 -15.47 8.63
N ALA A 116 -5.58 -14.57 8.12
CA ALA A 116 -5.90 -13.15 8.07
C ALA A 116 -7.03 -12.82 7.10
N LEU A 117 -7.25 -13.65 6.06
CA LEU A 117 -8.23 -13.43 5.00
C LEU A 117 -8.85 -14.74 4.50
N GLU A 118 -10.13 -14.67 4.17
CA GLU A 118 -10.89 -15.77 3.58
C GLU A 118 -11.05 -15.64 2.06
N PRO A 119 -11.15 -16.76 1.33
CA PRO A 119 -11.49 -16.76 -0.09
C PRO A 119 -12.78 -16.00 -0.38
N GLY A 120 -12.68 -15.02 -1.27
CA GLY A 120 -13.77 -14.18 -1.76
C GLY A 120 -13.66 -12.73 -1.29
N GLN A 121 -12.93 -12.48 -0.21
CA GLN A 121 -12.77 -11.16 0.39
C GLN A 121 -11.99 -10.20 -0.51
N LYS A 122 -12.39 -8.93 -0.50
CA LYS A 122 -11.82 -7.84 -1.29
C LYS A 122 -11.02 -6.95 -0.39
N VAL A 123 -9.75 -6.78 -0.73
CA VAL A 123 -8.78 -6.11 0.12
C VAL A 123 -8.11 -4.99 -0.65
N VAL A 124 -7.98 -3.84 0.00
CA VAL A 124 -7.20 -2.70 -0.48
C VAL A 124 -5.89 -2.65 0.28
N VAL A 125 -4.76 -2.65 -0.43
CA VAL A 125 -3.43 -2.52 0.19
C VAL A 125 -3.04 -1.05 0.20
N VAL A 126 -2.59 -0.55 1.34
CA VAL A 126 -2.16 0.84 1.53
C VAL A 126 -0.70 0.92 1.98
N ASP A 127 0.02 1.85 1.35
CA ASP A 127 1.38 2.25 1.69
C ASP A 127 1.57 3.74 1.39
N ASP A 128 2.60 4.37 1.94
CA ASP A 128 2.77 5.82 1.85
C ASP A 128 3.33 6.30 0.51
N LEU A 129 4.22 5.51 -0.10
CA LEU A 129 4.86 5.86 -1.38
C LEU A 129 4.85 4.70 -2.38
N LEU A 130 4.51 5.05 -3.61
CA LEU A 130 4.81 4.25 -4.79
C LEU A 130 6.20 4.61 -5.32
N ALA A 131 7.25 3.96 -4.79
CA ALA A 131 8.59 4.01 -5.40
C ALA A 131 8.71 2.92 -6.48
N THR A 132 9.35 3.26 -7.59
CA THR A 132 9.48 2.49 -8.85
C THR A 132 10.00 1.06 -8.68
N GLY A 133 9.10 0.14 -8.35
CA GLY A 133 9.19 -1.28 -8.70
C GLY A 133 8.02 -1.75 -9.59
N VAL A 134 7.05 -0.87 -9.85
CA VAL A 134 5.94 -1.08 -10.79
C VAL A 134 5.64 0.25 -11.46
N ARG A 135 5.94 0.36 -12.76
CA ARG A 135 5.48 1.45 -13.63
C ARG A 135 4.32 0.91 -14.50
N VAL A 136 3.21 1.64 -14.54
CA VAL A 136 2.24 1.55 -15.65
C VAL A 136 2.01 3.00 -16.09
N THR A 137 2.53 3.35 -17.26
CA THR A 137 2.51 4.70 -17.86
C THR A 137 1.63 4.68 -19.13
N PRO A 138 1.00 5.81 -19.54
CA PRO A 138 1.72 7.01 -19.97
C PRO A 138 1.40 8.31 -19.19
N ALA A 139 2.46 9.13 -19.05
CA ALA A 139 2.57 10.52 -18.59
C ALA A 139 2.99 10.78 -17.11
N PRO A 140 3.92 11.73 -16.85
CA PRO A 140 4.44 12.03 -15.52
C PRO A 140 3.50 12.96 -14.74
N ALA A 141 2.95 12.45 -13.63
CA ALA A 141 2.23 13.27 -12.64
C ALA A 141 3.01 13.26 -11.31
N PRO A 142 2.95 14.34 -10.50
CA PRO A 142 3.66 14.42 -9.23
C PRO A 142 3.24 13.27 -8.29
N HIS A 143 4.22 12.52 -7.79
CA HIS A 143 4.03 11.31 -6.97
C HIS A 143 3.22 11.61 -5.68
N GLN A 144 2.09 10.93 -5.51
CA GLN A 144 1.13 11.07 -4.39
C GLN A 144 1.01 9.76 -3.57
N LEU A 145 0.34 9.81 -2.41
CA LEU A 145 -0.12 8.62 -1.68
C LEU A 145 -0.93 7.73 -2.65
N GLY A 146 -0.61 6.44 -2.69
CA GLY A 146 -1.16 5.52 -3.69
C GLY A 146 -1.85 4.30 -3.08
N GLU A 147 -3.01 3.95 -3.63
CA GLU A 147 -3.66 2.66 -3.45
C GLU A 147 -2.98 1.58 -4.32
N LYS A 148 -2.77 0.36 -3.80
CA LYS A 148 -2.57 -0.84 -4.63
C LYS A 148 -3.91 -1.54 -4.86
N ARG A 149 -4.19 -1.86 -6.13
CA ARG A 149 -5.47 -2.39 -6.67
C ARG A 149 -6.19 -3.36 -5.73
N ILE A 150 -7.52 -3.28 -5.73
CA ILE A 150 -8.41 -4.33 -5.21
C ILE A 150 -8.09 -5.67 -5.88
N GLY A 151 -7.64 -6.62 -5.06
CA GLY A 151 -7.61 -8.03 -5.40
C GLY A 151 -8.84 -8.73 -4.81
N ARG A 152 -9.41 -9.68 -5.54
CA ARG A 152 -10.33 -10.67 -4.97
C ARG A 152 -9.47 -11.82 -4.45
N TRP A 153 -9.51 -12.09 -3.14
CA TRP A 153 -8.84 -13.25 -2.58
C TRP A 153 -9.53 -14.51 -3.14
N GLY A 154 -8.81 -15.39 -3.83
CA GLY A 154 -9.36 -16.64 -4.37
C GLY A 154 -9.01 -17.83 -3.49
N ARG A 155 -9.76 -18.94 -3.57
CA ARG A 155 -9.23 -20.25 -3.12
C ARG A 155 -7.99 -20.50 -3.98
N ALA A 156 -6.81 -20.41 -3.38
CA ALA A 156 -5.53 -20.43 -4.10
C ALA A 156 -5.28 -19.25 -5.06
N ALA A 157 -5.50 -18.00 -4.62
CA ALA A 157 -4.55 -16.93 -4.99
C ALA A 157 -3.23 -17.21 -4.25
N ALA A 158 -2.56 -18.27 -4.66
CA ALA A 158 -1.52 -18.98 -3.93
C ALA A 158 -0.27 -18.10 -3.76
N TRP A 159 -0.14 -17.46 -2.61
CA TRP A 159 1.17 -17.20 -2.03
C TRP A 159 1.74 -18.60 -1.73
N GLY A 160 2.60 -19.10 -2.61
CA GLY A 160 3.16 -20.43 -2.47
C GLY A 160 3.92 -20.55 -1.15
N ALA A 161 3.86 -21.73 -0.52
CA ALA A 161 4.83 -22.10 0.50
C ALA A 161 6.24 -21.87 -0.08
N CYS A 162 7.15 -21.28 0.71
CA CYS A 162 8.50 -20.91 0.28
C CYS A 162 9.15 -22.05 -0.54
N GLY A 163 9.26 -21.88 -1.87
CA GLY A 163 9.90 -22.87 -2.74
C GLY A 163 9.41 -22.95 -4.19
N GLY A 164 8.30 -22.30 -4.57
CA GLY A 164 7.78 -22.35 -5.94
C GLY A 164 7.80 -21.00 -6.66
N PHE A 165 8.44 -20.94 -7.83
CA PHE A 165 8.41 -19.80 -8.74
C PHE A 165 6.96 -19.52 -9.18
N TRP A 166 6.42 -18.34 -8.85
CA TRP A 166 5.05 -17.97 -9.24
C TRP A 166 5.03 -16.78 -10.20
N LYS A 167 4.22 -16.91 -11.25
CA LYS A 167 3.83 -15.85 -12.20
C LYS A 167 2.30 -15.70 -12.11
N PRO A 168 1.76 -14.54 -11.72
CA PRO A 168 0.31 -14.33 -11.68
C PRO A 168 -0.31 -14.42 -13.08
N ARG A 169 -1.36 -15.22 -13.24
CA ARG A 169 -2.37 -14.95 -14.29
C ARG A 169 -3.39 -13.99 -13.71
N GLY A 170 -3.42 -12.76 -14.23
CA GLY A 170 -4.34 -11.67 -13.84
C GLY A 170 -3.68 -10.44 -13.20
N LEU A 171 -2.38 -10.50 -12.91
CA LEU A 171 -1.55 -9.34 -12.57
C LEU A 171 -0.43 -9.27 -13.62
N GLU A 172 -0.71 -8.61 -14.74
CA GLU A 172 0.32 -8.35 -15.76
C GLU A 172 1.26 -7.25 -15.24
N LEU A 173 2.40 -7.68 -14.69
CA LEU A 173 3.56 -6.85 -14.41
C LEU A 173 4.47 -6.97 -15.64
N GLN A 174 4.41 -6.00 -16.55
CA GLN A 174 5.35 -5.93 -17.67
C GLN A 174 6.55 -5.06 -17.28
N ALA A 175 7.75 -5.58 -17.58
CA ALA A 175 9.02 -4.89 -17.41
C ALA A 175 9.42 -4.26 -18.76
N HIS A 176 9.59 -2.94 -18.79
CA HIS A 176 10.37 -2.20 -19.76
C HIS A 176 11.11 -1.07 -19.06
#